data_AF-A0A972VAZ8-F1
#
_entry.id   AF-A0A972VAZ8-F1
#
_cell.length_a   1.000
_cell.length_b   1.000
_cell.length_c   1.000
_cell.angle_alpha   90.00
_cell.angle_beta   90.00
_cell.angle_gamma   90.00
#
_symmetry.space_group_name_H-M   'P 1'
#
loop_
_entity.id
_entity.type
_entity.pdbx_description
1 polymer ?
#
loop_
_entity_poly.entity_id
_entity_poly.type
_entity_poly.pdbx_seq_one_letter_code
_entity_poly.pdbx_strand_id
1 'polypeptide(L)'
;MERIDIQQRLVRSGVVAWALFVYVLFATYLSWPHWSAWQGSQKVLPVCWCVGAVGVFQLSRRWIRSWIGAFFSGALYSFGPLALYTAQFHEAGACIVAVIPWLLCPWAYSHLLVSRKNTWLMRGVNFGLFALPFVFVAVLFRILAQYHLFLMPVHVGQLSRQEWLGLMAPLIMARHDDLFWGLYHVALGGVALGGVRVIKGRCWGLGLAIAGALAVAIWEPWPAVFEVCPLIWWLFPQIFLCVCVGLGIVLLLRGGPADRSWVLGSAVGLIALGVIMLVRSGDYFDFFLWFGFPYARLFMTTGKLYVLGAVGFGLIYVLMKFHRKFLWLRAILVCLILGCDVFLCASYIVDRFL
;
A
#
# COMPACT_ATOMS: atom_id res chain seq x y z
N MET A 1 -26.08 26.21 12.20
CA MET A 1 -24.80 25.61 11.77
C MET A 1 -24.43 24.36 12.58
N GLU A 2 -24.81 24.26 13.86
CA GLU A 2 -24.44 23.15 14.75
C GLU A 2 -24.99 21.75 14.36
N ARG A 3 -26.24 21.65 13.86
CA ARG A 3 -26.82 20.35 13.41
C ARG A 3 -26.10 19.73 12.21
N ILE A 4 -25.55 20.54 11.31
CA ILE A 4 -24.83 20.04 10.12
C ILE A 4 -23.49 19.42 10.53
N ASP A 5 -22.85 19.95 11.57
CA ASP A 5 -21.57 19.45 12.05
C ASP A 5 -21.72 18.09 12.76
N ILE A 6 -22.81 17.91 13.52
CA ILE A 6 -23.13 16.63 14.18
C ILE A 6 -23.38 15.51 13.15
N GLN A 7 -24.17 15.76 12.11
CA GLN A 7 -24.41 14.75 11.07
C GLN A 7 -23.12 14.38 10.32
N GLN A 8 -22.26 15.35 10.02
CA GLN A 8 -20.98 15.06 9.37
C GLN A 8 -20.05 14.25 10.26
N ARG A 9 -20.04 14.50 11.58
CA ARG A 9 -19.26 13.70 12.54
C ARG A 9 -19.77 12.27 12.63
N LEU A 10 -21.09 12.07 12.74
CA LEU A 10 -21.70 10.74 12.81
C LEU A 10 -21.41 9.90 11.55
N VAL A 11 -21.56 10.50 10.36
CA VAL A 11 -21.25 9.82 9.10
C VAL A 11 -19.76 9.45 9.03
N ARG A 12 -18.86 10.32 9.50
CA ARG A 12 -17.42 10.02 9.53
C ARG A 12 -17.12 8.85 10.48
N SER A 13 -17.69 8.85 11.68
CA SER A 13 -17.49 7.76 12.65
C SER A 13 -18.03 6.43 12.13
N GLY A 14 -19.22 6.45 11.50
CA GLY A 14 -19.81 5.24 10.90
C GLY A 14 -18.94 4.64 9.79
N VAL A 15 -18.34 5.47 8.93
CA VAL A 15 -17.45 4.98 7.86
C VAL A 15 -16.16 4.39 8.42
N VAL A 16 -15.59 4.98 9.48
CA VAL A 16 -14.39 4.43 10.15
C VAL A 16 -14.70 3.08 10.79
N ALA A 17 -15.83 2.99 11.50
CA ALA A 17 -16.27 1.74 12.13
C ALA A 17 -16.50 0.64 11.09
N TRP A 18 -17.12 0.97 9.95
CA TRP A 18 -17.33 0.03 8.86
C TRP A 18 -16.01 -0.45 8.23
N ALA A 19 -15.07 0.47 7.97
CA ALA A 19 -13.76 0.11 7.45
C ALA A 19 -13.01 -0.83 8.41
N LEU A 20 -12.99 -0.50 9.71
CA LEU A 20 -12.41 -1.34 10.75
C LEU A 20 -13.06 -2.72 10.78
N PHE A 21 -14.39 -2.79 10.74
CA PHE A 21 -15.12 -4.06 10.71
C PHE A 21 -14.68 -4.95 9.55
N VAL A 22 -14.60 -4.39 8.33
CA VAL A 22 -14.15 -5.14 7.15
C VAL A 22 -12.68 -5.56 7.27
N TYR A 23 -11.81 -4.70 7.81
CA TYR A 23 -10.41 -5.09 8.07
C TYR A 23 -10.30 -6.23 9.09
N VAL A 24 -11.09 -6.19 10.17
CA VAL A 24 -11.12 -7.26 11.18
C VAL A 24 -11.61 -8.56 10.56
N LEU A 25 -12.69 -8.53 9.78
CA LEU A 25 -13.18 -9.72 9.08
C LEU A 25 -12.12 -10.30 8.15
N PHE A 26 -11.44 -9.46 7.38
CA PHE A 26 -10.44 -9.91 6.43
C PHE A 26 -9.17 -10.43 7.12
N ALA A 27 -8.69 -9.74 8.17
CA ALA A 27 -7.59 -10.22 8.99
C ALA A 27 -7.91 -11.55 9.67
N THR A 28 -9.13 -11.69 10.21
CA THR A 28 -9.63 -12.94 10.80
C THR A 28 -9.61 -14.06 9.77
N TYR A 29 -10.18 -13.81 8.59
CA TYR A 29 -10.21 -14.77 7.48
C TYR A 29 -8.79 -15.24 7.10
N LEU A 30 -7.84 -14.32 6.93
CA LEU A 30 -6.46 -14.66 6.60
C LEU A 30 -5.76 -15.46 7.71
N SER A 31 -6.03 -15.13 8.98
CA SER A 31 -5.38 -15.80 10.13
C SER A 31 -6.01 -17.14 10.52
N TRP A 32 -7.27 -17.36 10.16
CA TRP A 32 -8.06 -18.49 10.64
C TRP A 32 -7.43 -19.86 10.35
N PRO A 33 -6.93 -20.14 9.12
CA PRO A 33 -6.31 -21.43 8.82
C PRO A 33 -5.06 -21.73 9.65
N HIS A 34 -4.38 -20.68 10.11
CA HIS A 34 -3.05 -20.75 10.73
C HIS A 34 -3.11 -20.62 12.27
N TRP A 35 -4.27 -20.29 12.82
CA TRP A 35 -4.44 -19.92 14.23
C TRP A 35 -3.99 -20.99 15.23
N SER A 36 -4.13 -22.27 14.89
CA SER A 36 -3.72 -23.39 15.75
C SER A 36 -2.21 -23.60 15.78
N ALA A 37 -1.49 -23.19 14.73
CA ALA A 37 -0.04 -23.33 14.62
C ALA A 37 0.70 -22.17 15.32
N TRP A 38 0.01 -21.06 15.56
CA TRP A 38 0.63 -19.83 16.07
C TRP A 38 1.04 -19.93 17.54
N GLN A 39 2.26 -19.46 17.80
CA GLN A 39 2.73 -19.19 19.16
C GLN A 39 2.01 -17.96 19.75
N GLY A 40 2.00 -17.84 21.08
CA GLY A 40 1.18 -16.86 21.79
C GLY A 40 1.34 -15.41 21.30
N SER A 41 2.57 -14.98 20.98
CA SER A 41 2.87 -13.64 20.46
C SER A 41 2.38 -13.41 19.04
N GLN A 42 2.41 -14.42 18.15
CA GLN A 42 1.96 -14.33 16.75
C GLN A 42 0.48 -13.98 16.61
N LYS A 43 -0.32 -14.25 17.64
CA LYS A 43 -1.74 -13.86 17.69
C LYS A 43 -1.97 -12.35 17.68
N VAL A 44 -0.93 -11.53 17.88
CA VAL A 44 -1.01 -10.07 17.75
C VAL A 44 -1.04 -9.60 16.29
N LEU A 45 -0.58 -10.42 15.33
CA LEU A 45 -0.43 -10.02 13.92
C LEU A 45 -1.74 -9.48 13.29
N PRO A 46 -2.92 -10.11 13.44
CA PRO A 46 -4.16 -9.60 12.87
C PRO A 46 -4.55 -8.22 13.44
N VAL A 47 -4.23 -7.98 14.72
CA VAL A 47 -4.45 -6.69 15.37
C VAL A 47 -3.54 -5.64 14.76
N CYS A 48 -2.25 -5.94 14.57
CA CYS A 48 -1.29 -5.04 13.91
C CYS A 48 -1.72 -4.69 12.49
N TRP A 49 -2.17 -5.65 11.69
CA TRP A 49 -2.68 -5.39 10.34
C TRP A 49 -3.89 -4.45 10.35
N CYS A 50 -4.83 -4.67 11.28
CA CYS A 50 -6.01 -3.81 11.42
C CYS A 50 -5.63 -2.38 11.87
N VAL A 51 -4.74 -2.25 12.85
CA VAL A 51 -4.27 -0.95 13.37
C VAL A 51 -3.53 -0.17 12.30
N GLY A 52 -2.66 -0.82 11.52
CA GLY A 52 -1.98 -0.19 10.38
C GLY A 52 -2.96 0.24 9.28
N ALA A 53 -3.95 -0.60 8.96
CA ALA A 53 -4.93 -0.33 7.92
C ALA A 53 -5.80 0.88 8.28
N VAL A 54 -6.25 0.96 9.53
CA VAL A 54 -6.98 2.12 10.06
C VAL A 54 -6.09 3.36 10.11
N GLY A 55 -4.82 3.21 10.50
CA GLY A 55 -3.87 4.32 10.51
C GLY A 55 -3.70 4.95 9.13
N VAL A 56 -3.46 4.15 8.09
CA VAL A 56 -3.37 4.66 6.70
C VAL A 56 -4.71 5.13 6.18
N PHE A 57 -5.81 4.46 6.53
CA PHE A 57 -7.16 4.97 6.22
C PHE A 57 -7.30 6.41 6.73
N GLN A 58 -7.01 6.67 8.00
CA GLN A 58 -7.14 8.01 8.61
C GLN A 58 -6.16 9.01 8.03
N LEU A 59 -4.89 8.61 7.84
CA LEU A 59 -3.87 9.45 7.22
C LEU A 59 -4.31 9.91 5.82
N SER A 60 -4.81 8.98 5.01
CA SER A 60 -5.22 9.22 3.62
C SER A 60 -6.39 10.22 3.48
N ARG A 61 -7.27 10.32 4.49
CA ARG A 61 -8.42 11.25 4.50
C ARG A 61 -8.02 12.72 4.36
N ARG A 62 -6.76 13.05 4.66
CA ARG A 62 -6.19 14.38 4.43
C ARG A 62 -6.21 14.80 2.95
N TRP A 63 -6.03 13.85 2.03
CA TRP A 63 -6.00 14.09 0.58
C TRP A 63 -7.20 13.48 -0.15
N ILE A 64 -7.75 12.39 0.37
CA ILE A 64 -8.76 11.58 -0.30
C ILE A 64 -10.13 11.80 0.36
N ARG A 65 -11.04 12.47 -0.36
CA ARG A 65 -12.43 12.67 0.10
C ARG A 65 -13.29 11.41 -0.04
N SER A 66 -12.98 10.53 -1.00
CA SER A 66 -13.72 9.27 -1.20
C SER A 66 -13.44 8.28 -0.07
N TRP A 67 -14.49 7.68 0.50
CA TRP A 67 -14.31 6.64 1.50
C TRP A 67 -13.70 5.37 0.88
N ILE A 68 -14.11 4.99 -0.34
CA ILE A 68 -13.57 3.82 -1.07
C ILE A 68 -12.07 3.99 -1.32
N GLY A 69 -11.65 5.19 -1.74
CA GLY A 69 -10.24 5.48 -1.98
C GLY A 69 -9.42 5.36 -0.69
N ALA A 70 -9.90 5.92 0.42
CA ALA A 70 -9.24 5.83 1.72
C ALA A 70 -9.23 4.39 2.28
N PHE A 71 -10.32 3.65 2.08
CA PHE A 71 -10.45 2.24 2.45
C PHE A 71 -9.39 1.39 1.75
N PHE A 72 -9.28 1.48 0.42
CA PHE A 72 -8.26 0.71 -0.29
C PHE A 72 -6.83 1.21 0.00
N SER A 73 -6.61 2.50 0.29
CA SER A 73 -5.29 2.95 0.79
C SER A 73 -4.89 2.22 2.08
N GLY A 74 -5.82 2.06 3.03
CA GLY A 74 -5.58 1.30 4.26
C GLY A 74 -5.35 -0.18 4.00
N ALA A 75 -6.24 -0.79 3.21
CA ALA A 75 -6.16 -2.21 2.89
C ALA A 75 -4.85 -2.58 2.17
N LEU A 76 -4.47 -1.81 1.14
CA LEU A 76 -3.25 -2.05 0.35
C LEU A 76 -1.96 -1.86 1.15
N TYR A 77 -1.99 -1.05 2.21
CA TYR A 77 -0.82 -0.88 3.06
C TYR A 77 -0.62 -2.10 3.95
N SER A 78 -1.60 -2.42 4.81
CA SER A 78 -1.43 -3.42 5.86
C SER A 78 -1.69 -4.85 5.44
N PHE A 79 -2.55 -5.06 4.44
CA PHE A 79 -2.69 -6.35 3.78
C PHE A 79 -1.91 -6.36 2.46
N GLY A 80 -0.94 -5.46 2.28
CA GLY A 80 -0.08 -5.43 1.11
C GLY A 80 1.12 -6.36 1.26
N PRO A 81 1.87 -6.58 0.16
CA PRO A 81 3.03 -7.46 0.16
C PRO A 81 4.01 -7.20 1.32
N LEU A 82 4.50 -5.97 1.40
CA LEU A 82 5.51 -5.56 2.36
C LEU A 82 5.08 -5.75 3.83
N ALA A 83 3.83 -5.41 4.17
CA ALA A 83 3.33 -5.53 5.53
C ALA A 83 3.10 -6.99 5.93
N LEU A 84 2.56 -7.81 5.03
CA LEU A 84 2.36 -9.24 5.30
C LEU A 84 3.68 -9.99 5.43
N TYR A 85 4.71 -9.61 4.65
CA TYR A 85 6.04 -10.20 4.78
C TYR A 85 6.68 -9.95 6.14
N THR A 86 6.31 -8.88 6.84
CA THR A 86 6.80 -8.67 8.22
C THR A 86 6.38 -9.75 9.21
N ALA A 87 5.35 -10.54 8.87
CA ALA A 87 4.91 -11.68 9.68
C ALA A 87 5.89 -12.85 9.69
N GLN A 88 6.83 -12.93 8.73
CA GLN A 88 7.91 -13.93 8.77
C GLN A 88 8.95 -13.67 9.87
N PHE A 89 9.01 -12.45 10.38
CA PHE A 89 9.99 -12.04 11.37
C PHE A 89 9.35 -11.92 12.75
N HIS A 90 10.04 -11.25 13.68
CA HIS A 90 9.51 -11.00 15.02
C HIS A 90 8.26 -10.10 14.96
N GLU A 91 7.25 -10.38 15.79
CA GLU A 91 5.93 -9.72 15.71
C GLU A 91 5.99 -8.23 16.02
N ALA A 92 6.99 -7.81 16.79
CA ALA A 92 7.29 -6.40 17.01
C ALA A 92 7.59 -5.64 15.70
N GLY A 93 8.08 -6.31 14.65
CA GLY A 93 8.19 -5.75 13.31
C GLY A 93 6.82 -5.35 12.75
N ALA A 94 5.81 -6.21 12.88
CA ALA A 94 4.44 -5.89 12.50
C ALA A 94 3.83 -4.78 13.36
N CYS A 95 4.18 -4.69 14.66
CA CYS A 95 3.79 -3.56 15.51
C CYS A 95 4.34 -2.23 14.99
N ILE A 96 5.59 -2.21 14.50
CA ILE A 96 6.20 -1.00 13.91
C ILE A 96 5.43 -0.59 12.64
N VAL A 97 5.14 -1.54 11.75
CA VAL A 97 4.29 -1.31 10.56
C VAL A 97 2.94 -0.71 10.97
N ALA A 98 2.32 -1.24 12.02
CA ALA A 98 1.03 -0.74 12.51
C ALA A 98 1.09 0.70 13.03
N VAL A 99 2.20 1.10 13.67
CA VAL A 99 2.35 2.40 14.35
C VAL A 99 2.76 3.54 13.42
N ILE A 100 3.59 3.28 12.39
CA ILE A 100 4.13 4.34 11.51
C ILE A 100 3.04 5.26 10.93
N PRO A 101 1.90 4.77 10.40
CA PRO A 101 0.85 5.64 9.87
C PRO A 101 0.27 6.61 10.91
N TRP A 102 0.17 6.18 12.18
CA TRP A 102 -0.34 7.00 13.27
C TRP A 102 0.63 8.12 13.64
N LEU A 103 1.93 7.87 13.58
CA LEU A 103 2.96 8.90 13.80
C LEU A 103 2.97 9.95 12.68
N LEU A 104 2.52 9.60 11.47
CA LEU A 104 2.35 10.55 10.35
C LEU A 104 1.06 11.38 10.43
N CYS A 105 0.05 10.93 11.20
CA CYS A 105 -1.23 11.65 11.33
C CYS A 105 -1.06 13.08 11.89
N PRO A 106 -0.31 13.33 12.97
CA PRO A 106 -0.06 14.69 13.47
C PRO A 106 0.47 15.63 12.39
N TRP A 107 1.37 15.16 11.52
CA TRP A 107 1.87 15.95 10.40
C TRP A 107 0.78 16.24 9.37
N ALA A 108 0.03 15.23 8.94
CA ALA A 108 -1.03 15.40 7.95
C ALA A 108 -2.12 16.39 8.42
N TYR A 109 -2.40 16.40 9.73
CA TYR A 109 -3.40 17.24 10.37
C TYR A 109 -2.83 18.45 11.13
N SER A 110 -1.56 18.80 10.91
CA SER A 110 -0.89 19.88 11.63
C SER A 110 -1.55 21.25 11.50
N HIS A 111 -2.26 21.47 10.39
CA HIS A 111 -3.08 22.66 10.16
C HIS A 111 -4.21 22.85 11.18
N LEU A 112 -4.59 21.80 11.92
CA LEU A 112 -5.54 21.87 13.03
C LEU A 112 -4.85 22.24 14.35
N LEU A 113 -3.54 21.97 14.48
CA LEU A 113 -2.78 22.16 15.70
C LEU A 113 -2.17 23.58 15.80
N VAL A 114 -1.79 24.18 14.67
CA VAL A 114 -1.07 25.47 14.65
C VAL A 114 -1.84 26.52 13.85
N SER A 115 -2.07 27.69 14.46
CA SER A 115 -2.70 28.84 13.83
C SER A 115 -1.84 29.40 12.68
N ARG A 116 -2.48 29.78 11.56
CA ARG A 116 -1.83 30.21 10.31
C ARG A 116 -0.97 31.48 10.40
N LYS A 117 -0.96 32.18 11.54
CA LYS A 117 -0.34 33.51 11.67
C LYS A 117 1.20 33.49 11.66
N ASN A 118 1.86 32.38 12.02
CA ASN A 118 3.33 32.29 12.01
C ASN A 118 3.82 31.21 11.04
N THR A 119 4.20 31.64 9.83
CA THR A 119 4.58 30.76 8.72
C THR A 119 5.89 30.00 8.96
N TRP A 120 6.87 30.60 9.64
CA TRP A 120 8.17 29.96 9.91
C TRP A 120 8.06 28.88 10.98
N LEU A 121 7.41 29.20 12.12
CA LEU A 121 7.16 28.23 13.18
C LEU A 121 6.35 27.03 12.64
N MET A 122 5.34 27.30 11.81
CA MET A 122 4.54 26.25 11.18
C MET A 122 5.37 25.32 10.30
N ARG A 123 6.33 25.85 9.52
CA ARG A 123 7.23 25.03 8.68
C ARG A 123 8.11 24.12 9.55
N GLY A 124 8.70 24.67 10.61
CA GLY A 124 9.53 23.91 11.56
C GLY A 124 8.74 22.79 12.25
N VAL A 125 7.55 23.10 12.79
CA VAL A 125 6.67 22.11 13.42
C VAL A 125 6.22 21.04 12.42
N ASN A 126 5.84 21.43 11.20
CA ASN A 126 5.47 20.46 10.16
C ASN A 126 6.62 19.53 9.81
N PHE A 127 7.83 20.06 9.66
CA PHE A 127 9.01 19.25 9.38
C PHE A 127 9.30 18.28 10.54
N GLY A 128 9.28 18.76 11.79
CA GLY A 128 9.46 17.92 12.97
C GLY A 128 8.43 16.81 13.07
N LEU A 129 7.14 17.11 12.86
CA LEU A 129 6.07 16.12 12.87
C LEU A 129 6.20 15.11 11.71
N PHE A 130 6.69 15.52 10.55
CA PHE A 130 6.96 14.61 9.43
C PHE A 130 8.16 13.69 9.71
N ALA A 131 9.21 14.24 10.34
CA ALA A 131 10.42 13.51 10.71
C ALA A 131 10.20 12.53 11.88
N LEU A 132 9.17 12.76 12.71
CA LEU A 132 8.85 11.97 13.90
C LEU A 132 8.90 10.44 13.69
N PRO A 133 8.20 9.84 12.71
CA PRO A 133 8.28 8.39 12.51
C PRO A 133 9.65 7.89 12.07
N PHE A 134 10.44 8.70 11.35
CA PHE A 134 11.80 8.32 10.96
C PHE A 134 12.73 8.29 12.17
N VAL A 135 12.64 9.32 13.03
CA VAL A 135 13.39 9.38 14.29
C VAL A 135 12.96 8.25 15.22
N PHE A 136 11.66 7.98 15.32
CA PHE A 136 11.13 6.87 16.12
C PHE A 136 11.74 5.53 15.69
N VAL A 137 11.73 5.21 14.40
CA VAL A 137 12.32 3.98 13.86
C VAL A 137 13.82 3.92 14.16
N ALA A 138 14.57 4.99 13.85
CA ALA A 138 16.01 5.02 14.06
C ALA A 138 16.41 4.83 15.53
N VAL A 139 15.71 5.51 16.45
CA VAL A 139 15.96 5.39 17.89
C VAL A 139 15.57 4.01 18.40
N LEU A 140 14.42 3.48 17.99
CA LEU A 140 13.94 2.16 18.41
C LEU A 140 14.93 1.05 18.03
N PHE A 141 15.33 1.00 16.75
CA PHE A 141 16.29 -0.01 16.28
C PHE A 141 17.65 0.13 16.95
N ARG A 142 18.12 1.36 17.18
CA ARG A 142 19.37 1.60 17.91
C ARG A 142 19.31 1.10 19.36
N ILE A 143 18.20 1.33 20.07
CA ILE A 143 18.00 0.82 21.43
C ILE A 143 17.97 -0.72 21.40
N LEU A 144 17.22 -1.32 20.49
CA LEU A 144 17.12 -2.79 20.41
C LEU A 144 18.46 -3.45 20.03
N ALA A 145 19.24 -2.82 19.15
CA ALA A 145 20.58 -3.25 18.79
C ALA A 145 21.53 -3.28 20.00
N GLN A 146 21.44 -2.29 20.91
CA GLN A 146 22.22 -2.29 22.16
C GLN A 146 21.93 -3.50 23.06
N TYR A 147 20.74 -4.09 22.92
CA TYR A 147 20.33 -5.31 23.63
C TYR A 147 20.47 -6.58 22.77
N HIS A 148 21.10 -6.49 21.59
CA HIS A 148 21.20 -7.58 20.61
C HIS A 148 19.84 -8.17 20.18
N LEU A 149 18.78 -7.36 20.22
CA LEU A 149 17.44 -7.73 19.77
C LEU A 149 17.24 -7.29 18.32
N PHE A 150 17.32 -8.22 17.39
CA PHE A 150 17.11 -7.94 15.97
C PHE A 150 15.71 -8.35 15.54
N LEU A 151 14.84 -7.35 15.34
CA LEU A 151 13.45 -7.60 14.92
C LEU A 151 13.36 -8.16 13.49
N MET A 152 14.33 -7.80 12.65
CA MET A 152 14.43 -8.14 11.24
C MET A 152 15.92 -8.26 10.86
N PRO A 153 16.25 -9.00 9.80
CA PRO A 153 17.63 -9.10 9.32
C PRO A 153 18.18 -7.72 8.94
N VAL A 154 19.30 -7.33 9.56
CA VAL A 154 20.01 -6.06 9.28
C VAL A 154 20.81 -6.16 7.97
N HIS A 155 21.23 -7.37 7.60
CA HIS A 155 22.10 -7.66 6.46
C HIS A 155 21.33 -8.13 5.20
N VAL A 156 20.05 -7.81 5.07
CA VAL A 156 19.41 -7.99 3.75
C VAL A 156 20.16 -7.05 2.81
N GLY A 157 20.85 -7.63 1.82
CA GLY A 157 21.72 -6.90 0.93
C GLY A 157 21.02 -5.73 0.25
N GLN A 158 21.80 -4.88 -0.42
CA GLN A 158 21.24 -3.80 -1.23
C GLN A 158 20.17 -4.34 -2.16
N LEU A 159 19.16 -3.50 -2.43
CA LEU A 159 18.09 -3.83 -3.35
C LEU A 159 18.67 -4.22 -4.72
N SER A 160 18.70 -5.52 -5.00
CA SER A 160 19.16 -6.08 -6.25
C SER A 160 18.32 -5.48 -7.38
N ARG A 161 18.92 -5.31 -8.57
CA ARG A 161 18.15 -4.92 -9.78
C ARG A 161 16.98 -5.86 -10.03
N GLN A 162 17.06 -7.12 -9.58
CA GLN A 162 15.99 -8.10 -9.68
C GLN A 162 14.87 -7.85 -8.66
N GLU A 163 15.17 -7.32 -7.48
CA GLU A 163 14.16 -7.03 -6.45
C GLU A 163 13.28 -5.83 -6.83
N TRP A 164 13.72 -4.98 -7.75
CA TRP A 164 12.85 -3.98 -8.39
C TRP A 164 11.74 -4.61 -9.23
N LEU A 165 11.93 -5.84 -9.72
CA LEU A 165 10.84 -6.60 -10.34
C LEU A 165 9.77 -6.97 -9.32
N GLY A 166 10.09 -7.02 -8.03
CA GLY A 166 9.12 -7.21 -6.95
C GLY A 166 8.01 -6.16 -6.92
N LEU A 167 8.32 -4.93 -7.33
CA LEU A 167 7.32 -3.88 -7.51
C LEU A 167 6.24 -4.28 -8.52
N MET A 168 6.62 -5.01 -9.59
CA MET A 168 5.75 -5.43 -10.68
C MET A 168 5.24 -6.87 -10.55
N ALA A 169 5.88 -7.70 -9.74
CA ALA A 169 5.56 -9.11 -9.64
C ALA A 169 5.70 -9.59 -8.19
N PRO A 170 4.91 -9.03 -7.26
CA PRO A 170 5.06 -9.32 -5.84
C PRO A 170 4.99 -10.83 -5.61
N LEU A 171 3.98 -11.54 -6.13
CA LEU A 171 3.79 -12.99 -5.92
C LEU A 171 5.01 -13.86 -6.27
N ILE A 172 5.87 -13.40 -7.18
CA ILE A 172 7.08 -14.13 -7.60
C ILE A 172 8.17 -13.97 -6.54
N MET A 173 8.34 -12.75 -6.02
CA MET A 173 9.29 -12.49 -4.94
C MET A 173 8.91 -13.22 -3.65
N ALA A 174 7.62 -13.44 -3.38
CA ALA A 174 7.18 -14.25 -2.22
C ALA A 174 7.72 -15.68 -2.24
N ARG A 175 8.15 -16.16 -3.41
CA ARG A 175 8.72 -17.51 -3.55
C ARG A 175 10.23 -17.55 -3.34
N HIS A 176 10.93 -16.45 -3.61
CA HIS A 176 12.38 -16.42 -3.59
C HIS A 176 12.99 -16.27 -2.18
N ASP A 177 12.15 -16.10 -1.14
CA ASP A 177 12.57 -15.73 0.22
C ASP A 177 13.44 -14.45 0.26
N ASP A 178 13.44 -13.70 -0.84
CA ASP A 178 14.14 -12.43 -1.03
C ASP A 178 13.28 -11.26 -0.57
N LEU A 179 13.88 -10.06 -0.52
CA LEU A 179 13.22 -8.85 -0.05
C LEU A 179 11.89 -8.58 -0.78
N PHE A 180 10.80 -8.80 -0.06
CA PHE A 180 9.45 -8.73 -0.61
C PHE A 180 8.84 -7.35 -0.42
N TRP A 181 8.94 -6.51 -1.45
CA TRP A 181 8.27 -5.21 -1.50
C TRP A 181 7.53 -5.04 -2.83
N GLY A 182 6.38 -4.35 -2.79
CA GLY A 182 5.59 -4.12 -3.99
C GLY A 182 4.15 -3.71 -3.72
N LEU A 183 3.43 -3.44 -4.80
CA LEU A 183 2.00 -3.18 -4.81
C LEU A 183 1.29 -4.28 -5.59
N TYR A 184 0.03 -4.51 -5.28
CA TYR A 184 -0.79 -5.41 -6.08
C TYR A 184 -1.01 -4.89 -7.49
N HIS A 185 -1.29 -5.83 -8.40
CA HIS A 185 -1.20 -5.65 -9.85
C HIS A 185 -2.15 -4.55 -10.33
N VAL A 186 -3.40 -4.57 -9.86
CA VAL A 186 -4.40 -3.55 -10.17
C VAL A 186 -4.05 -2.21 -9.52
N ALA A 187 -3.47 -2.24 -8.33
CA ALA A 187 -3.11 -1.05 -7.58
C ALA A 187 -2.06 -0.20 -8.31
N LEU A 188 -1.17 -0.79 -9.11
CA LEU A 188 -0.20 -0.06 -9.93
C LEU A 188 -0.88 0.87 -10.95
N GLY A 189 -1.98 0.42 -11.58
CA GLY A 189 -2.81 1.29 -12.42
C GLY A 189 -3.39 2.46 -11.61
N GLY A 190 -3.79 2.19 -10.37
CA GLY A 190 -4.23 3.21 -9.42
C GLY A 190 -3.13 4.22 -9.06
N VAL A 191 -1.88 3.78 -8.85
CA VAL A 191 -0.74 4.69 -8.61
C VAL A 191 -0.53 5.63 -9.79
N ALA A 192 -0.55 5.11 -11.03
CA ALA A 192 -0.37 5.95 -12.21
C ALA A 192 -1.43 7.06 -12.29
N LEU A 193 -2.71 6.72 -12.08
CA LEU A 193 -3.79 7.71 -12.03
C LEU A 193 -3.68 8.66 -10.83
N GLY A 194 -3.25 8.15 -9.68
CA GLY A 194 -2.96 8.92 -8.50
C GLY A 194 -1.88 9.97 -8.74
N GLY A 195 -0.79 9.60 -9.41
CA GLY A 195 0.31 10.48 -9.78
C GLY A 195 -0.15 11.61 -10.69
N VAL A 196 -0.95 11.29 -11.71
CA VAL A 196 -1.61 12.31 -12.56
C VAL A 196 -2.44 13.28 -11.71
N ARG A 197 -3.18 12.76 -10.72
CA ARG A 197 -3.99 13.59 -9.83
C ARG A 197 -3.14 14.44 -8.88
N VAL A 198 -2.00 13.94 -8.40
CA VAL A 198 -1.05 14.70 -7.59
C VAL A 198 -0.49 15.88 -8.38
N ILE A 199 -0.07 15.64 -9.62
CA ILE A 199 0.49 16.66 -10.51
C ILE A 199 -0.59 17.69 -10.88
N LYS A 200 -1.71 17.26 -11.46
CA LYS A 200 -2.79 18.16 -11.89
C LYS A 200 -3.46 18.88 -10.72
N GLY A 201 -3.59 18.21 -9.59
CA GLY A 201 -4.17 18.75 -8.36
C GLY A 201 -3.20 19.59 -7.54
N ARG A 202 -1.95 19.78 -7.99
CA ARG A 202 -0.89 20.50 -7.29
C ARG A 202 -0.75 20.07 -5.83
N CYS A 203 -0.92 18.77 -5.57
CA CYS A 203 -0.81 18.19 -4.23
C CYS A 203 0.67 17.99 -3.84
N TRP A 204 1.49 19.04 -4.00
CA TRP A 204 2.95 18.97 -3.88
C TRP A 204 3.42 18.45 -2.53
N GLY A 205 2.67 18.69 -1.44
CA GLY A 205 3.01 18.12 -0.13
C GLY A 205 3.06 16.59 -0.13
N LEU A 206 2.15 15.92 -0.86
CA LEU A 206 2.17 14.47 -1.01
C LEU A 206 3.31 14.04 -1.94
N GLY A 207 3.52 14.76 -3.05
CA GLY A 207 4.63 14.48 -3.98
C GLY A 207 6.00 14.58 -3.31
N LEU A 208 6.23 15.62 -2.50
CA LEU A 208 7.45 15.80 -1.71
C LEU A 208 7.60 14.73 -0.64
N ALA A 209 6.51 14.30 -0.01
CA ALA A 209 6.55 13.19 0.96
C ALA A 209 6.94 11.86 0.30
N ILE A 210 6.40 11.56 -0.90
CA ILE A 210 6.81 10.39 -1.70
C ILE A 210 8.30 10.48 -2.04
N ALA A 211 8.75 11.62 -2.58
CA ALA A 211 10.14 11.80 -2.99
C ALA A 211 11.11 11.72 -1.80
N GLY A 212 10.78 12.36 -0.68
CA GLY A 212 11.58 12.31 0.54
C GLY A 212 11.66 10.90 1.13
N ALA A 213 10.53 10.19 1.19
CA ALA A 213 10.49 8.81 1.66
C ALA A 213 11.32 7.87 0.77
N LEU A 214 11.24 8.02 -0.56
CA LEU A 214 12.07 7.25 -1.50
C LEU A 214 13.55 7.60 -1.36
N ALA A 215 13.88 8.88 -1.22
CA ALA A 215 15.27 9.30 -1.01
C ALA A 215 15.85 8.65 0.25
N VAL A 216 15.10 8.64 1.36
CA VAL A 216 15.53 7.96 2.59
C VAL A 216 15.68 6.44 2.39
N ALA A 217 14.73 5.80 1.70
CA ALA A 217 14.77 4.35 1.48
C ALA A 217 15.90 3.87 0.57
N ILE A 218 16.31 4.72 -0.39
CA ILE A 218 17.39 4.41 -1.35
C ILE A 218 18.76 4.79 -0.78
N TRP A 219 18.82 5.71 0.18
CA TRP A 219 20.09 6.27 0.63
C TRP A 219 20.86 5.30 1.54
N GLU A 220 21.90 4.69 0.96
CA GLU A 220 22.72 3.61 1.54
C GLU A 220 23.32 3.82 2.94
N PRO A 221 23.71 5.02 3.39
CA PRO A 221 24.29 5.21 4.72
C PRO A 221 23.30 4.98 5.85
N TRP A 222 21.99 5.13 5.62
CA TRP A 222 21.00 5.09 6.70
C TRP A 222 20.87 3.71 7.37
N PRO A 223 20.72 2.60 6.63
CA PRO A 223 20.74 1.26 7.22
C PRO A 223 22.01 0.98 8.00
N ALA A 224 23.17 1.39 7.48
CA ALA A 224 24.47 1.16 8.12
C ALA A 224 24.66 2.00 9.40
N VAL A 225 24.20 3.25 9.41
CA VAL A 225 24.39 4.18 10.54
C VAL A 225 23.47 3.86 11.71
N PHE A 226 22.25 3.38 11.45
CA PHE A 226 21.24 3.17 12.50
C PHE A 226 20.93 1.70 12.77
N GLU A 227 21.60 0.76 12.09
CA GLU A 227 21.32 -0.69 12.15
C GLU A 227 19.83 -1.01 11.90
N VAL A 228 19.18 -0.19 11.08
CA VAL A 228 17.77 -0.35 10.71
C VAL A 228 17.69 -1.23 9.47
N CYS A 229 16.85 -2.26 9.52
CA CYS A 229 16.56 -3.10 8.36
C CYS A 229 16.08 -2.22 7.18
N PRO A 230 16.71 -2.32 5.98
CA PRO A 230 16.32 -1.52 4.81
C PRO A 230 14.82 -1.61 4.48
N LEU A 231 14.20 -2.77 4.71
CA LEU A 231 12.79 -3.04 4.49
C LEU A 231 11.87 -2.06 5.24
N ILE A 232 12.24 -1.65 6.45
CA ILE A 232 11.46 -0.71 7.26
C ILE A 232 11.41 0.67 6.59
N TRP A 233 12.50 1.10 5.95
CA TRP A 233 12.50 2.37 5.22
C TRP A 233 11.57 2.35 4.01
N TRP A 234 11.33 1.18 3.40
CA TRP A 234 10.37 1.00 2.32
C TRP A 234 8.91 1.12 2.75
N LEU A 235 8.61 1.03 4.04
CA LEU A 235 7.24 1.27 4.55
C LEU A 235 6.79 2.72 4.29
N PHE A 236 7.72 3.69 4.33
CA PHE A 236 7.37 5.09 4.14
C PHE A 236 6.92 5.39 2.70
N PRO A 237 7.69 5.04 1.63
CA PRO A 237 7.19 5.11 0.27
C PRO A 237 5.89 4.35 0.07
N GLN A 238 5.78 3.14 0.64
CA GLN A 238 4.59 2.29 0.49
C GLN A 238 3.32 2.98 1.00
N ILE A 239 3.37 3.64 2.17
CA ILE A 239 2.23 4.40 2.70
C ILE A 239 1.77 5.45 1.68
N PHE A 240 2.69 6.26 1.17
CA PHE A 240 2.34 7.35 0.26
C PHE A 240 1.92 6.84 -1.12
N LEU A 241 2.48 5.74 -1.59
CA LEU A 241 2.01 5.06 -2.79
C LEU A 241 0.59 4.52 -2.60
N CYS A 242 0.26 3.94 -1.45
CA CYS A 242 -1.11 3.50 -1.13
C CYS A 242 -2.10 4.69 -1.08
N VAL A 243 -1.69 5.85 -0.54
CA VAL A 243 -2.45 7.10 -0.62
C VAL A 243 -2.60 7.55 -2.08
N CYS A 244 -1.56 7.39 -2.90
CA CYS A 244 -1.61 7.67 -4.34
C CYS A 244 -2.64 6.78 -5.05
N VAL A 245 -2.68 5.48 -4.74
CA VAL A 245 -3.72 4.55 -5.26
C VAL A 245 -5.12 5.05 -4.93
N GLY A 246 -5.37 5.48 -3.68
CA GLY A 246 -6.66 6.02 -3.29
C GLY A 246 -7.06 7.30 -4.04
N LEU A 247 -6.10 8.14 -4.43
CA LEU A 247 -6.33 9.27 -5.33
C LEU A 247 -6.66 8.81 -6.76
N GLY A 248 -5.99 7.77 -7.25
CA GLY A 248 -6.32 7.11 -8.52
C GLY A 248 -7.74 6.55 -8.53
N ILE A 249 -8.17 5.92 -7.44
CA ILE A 249 -9.55 5.46 -7.25
C ILE A 249 -10.55 6.63 -7.33
N VAL A 250 -10.24 7.78 -6.73
CA VAL A 250 -11.10 8.97 -6.88
C VAL A 250 -11.25 9.36 -8.36
N LEU A 251 -10.18 9.28 -9.14
CA LEU A 251 -10.21 9.55 -10.58
C LEU A 251 -11.06 8.51 -11.33
N LEU A 252 -10.95 7.22 -10.99
CA LEU A 252 -11.80 6.18 -11.60
C LEU A 252 -13.29 6.39 -11.30
N LEU A 253 -13.62 6.78 -10.07
CA LEU A 253 -15.00 6.98 -9.64
C LEU A 253 -15.61 8.25 -10.22
N ARG A 254 -14.89 9.37 -10.15
CA ARG A 254 -15.41 10.72 -10.43
C ARG A 254 -14.84 11.36 -11.69
N GLY A 255 -13.93 10.69 -12.38
CA GLY A 255 -13.27 11.20 -13.57
C GLY A 255 -14.28 11.56 -14.66
N GLY A 256 -14.01 12.70 -15.28
CA GLY A 256 -14.77 13.21 -16.41
C GLY A 256 -14.15 12.85 -17.76
N PRO A 257 -14.71 13.35 -18.86
CA PRO A 257 -14.16 13.14 -20.21
C PRO A 257 -12.70 13.58 -20.36
N ALA A 258 -12.27 14.60 -19.60
CA ALA A 258 -10.88 15.08 -19.61
C ALA A 258 -9.87 14.09 -18.98
N ASP A 259 -10.36 13.13 -18.19
CA ASP A 259 -9.52 12.14 -17.50
C ASP A 259 -9.45 10.81 -18.26
N ARG A 260 -10.25 10.64 -19.32
CA ARG A 260 -10.41 9.37 -20.05
C ARG A 260 -9.11 8.84 -20.66
N SER A 261 -8.25 9.73 -21.16
CA SER A 261 -6.97 9.33 -21.76
C SER A 261 -6.02 8.74 -20.73
N TRP A 262 -6.05 9.25 -19.49
CA TRP A 262 -5.23 8.72 -18.40
C TRP A 262 -5.74 7.34 -17.97
N VAL A 263 -7.06 7.16 -17.85
CA VAL A 263 -7.66 5.84 -17.55
C VAL A 263 -7.32 4.82 -18.62
N LEU A 264 -7.43 5.20 -19.90
CA LEU A 264 -7.02 4.34 -21.03
C LEU A 264 -5.51 4.04 -20.99
N GLY A 265 -4.67 5.04 -20.74
CA GLY A 265 -3.23 4.86 -20.61
C GLY A 265 -2.85 3.89 -19.50
N SER A 266 -3.50 3.98 -18.33
CA SER A 266 -3.32 3.01 -17.25
C SER A 266 -3.80 1.61 -17.63
N ALA A 267 -4.94 1.47 -18.33
CA ALA A 267 -5.40 0.17 -18.83
C ALA A 267 -4.39 -0.45 -19.79
N VAL A 268 -3.87 0.31 -20.75
CA VAL A 268 -2.84 -0.14 -21.71
C VAL A 268 -1.55 -0.53 -20.98
N GLY A 269 -1.13 0.25 -19.98
CA GLY A 269 0.03 -0.09 -19.15
C GLY A 269 -0.14 -1.42 -18.41
N LEU A 270 -1.32 -1.68 -17.85
CA LEU A 270 -1.65 -2.95 -17.22
C LEU A 270 -1.65 -4.11 -18.23
N ILE A 271 -2.17 -3.92 -19.45
CA ILE A 271 -2.08 -4.93 -20.52
C ILE A 271 -0.63 -5.24 -20.85
N ALA A 272 0.21 -4.22 -21.02
CA ALA A 272 1.63 -4.40 -21.34
C ALA A 272 2.34 -5.20 -20.24
N LEU A 273 2.13 -4.86 -18.97
CA LEU A 273 2.65 -5.63 -17.84
C LEU A 273 2.12 -7.07 -17.83
N GLY A 274 0.82 -7.26 -18.09
CA GLY A 274 0.21 -8.59 -18.20
C GLY A 274 0.85 -9.45 -19.28
N VAL A 275 1.04 -8.90 -20.49
CA VAL A 275 1.71 -9.58 -21.61
C VAL A 275 3.15 -9.92 -21.26
N ILE A 276 3.91 -8.98 -20.68
CA ILE A 276 5.30 -9.23 -20.25
C ILE A 276 5.34 -10.42 -19.27
N MET A 277 4.45 -10.45 -18.28
CA MET A 277 4.41 -11.54 -17.30
C MET A 277 3.98 -12.89 -17.93
N LEU A 278 3.05 -12.88 -18.88
CA LEU A 278 2.64 -14.09 -19.59
C LEU A 278 3.72 -14.63 -20.52
N VAL A 279 4.45 -13.75 -21.23
CA VAL A 279 5.59 -14.15 -22.06
C VAL A 279 6.69 -14.76 -21.18
N ARG A 280 7.04 -14.10 -20.07
CA ARG A 280 8.00 -14.64 -19.08
C ARG A 280 7.55 -15.99 -18.54
N SER A 281 6.25 -16.19 -18.31
CA SER A 281 5.73 -17.51 -17.92
C SER A 281 6.09 -18.60 -18.93
N GLY A 282 6.07 -18.31 -20.23
CA GLY A 282 6.46 -19.24 -21.29
C GLY A 282 7.93 -19.66 -21.18
N ASP A 283 8.82 -18.69 -21.00
CA ASP A 283 10.26 -18.93 -20.85
C ASP A 283 10.56 -19.91 -19.68
N TYR A 284 9.78 -19.84 -18.60
CA TYR A 284 9.93 -20.76 -17.44
C TYR A 284 9.27 -22.13 -17.64
N PHE A 285 8.28 -22.26 -18.53
CA PHE A 285 7.73 -23.57 -18.91
C PHE A 285 8.74 -24.38 -19.73
N ASP A 286 9.50 -23.70 -20.59
CA ASP A 286 10.51 -24.33 -21.44
C ASP A 286 11.84 -24.63 -20.71
N PHE A 287 11.96 -24.20 -19.45
CA PHE A 287 13.15 -24.46 -18.63
C PHE A 287 13.26 -25.94 -18.25
N PHE A 288 14.46 -26.50 -18.46
CA PHE A 288 14.86 -27.90 -18.32
C PHE A 288 14.03 -28.73 -17.31
N LEU A 289 13.48 -29.86 -17.77
CA LEU A 289 12.74 -30.85 -16.98
C LEU A 289 11.60 -30.29 -16.10
N TRP A 290 10.94 -29.20 -16.51
CA TRP A 290 9.79 -28.62 -15.79
C TRP A 290 10.12 -28.05 -14.40
N PHE A 291 11.40 -27.90 -14.04
CA PHE A 291 11.79 -27.31 -12.76
C PHE A 291 11.31 -25.85 -12.61
N GLY A 292 11.09 -25.14 -13.72
CA GLY A 292 10.53 -23.78 -13.74
C GLY A 292 9.01 -23.70 -13.58
N PHE A 293 8.30 -24.83 -13.62
CA PHE A 293 6.83 -24.89 -13.63
C PHE A 293 6.14 -24.09 -12.50
N PRO A 294 6.64 -24.12 -11.24
CA PRO A 294 6.00 -23.37 -10.18
C PRO A 294 6.16 -21.84 -10.33
N TYR A 295 7.28 -21.39 -10.89
CA TYR A 295 7.51 -19.97 -11.21
C TYR A 295 6.63 -19.54 -12.39
N ALA A 296 6.53 -20.38 -13.42
CA ALA A 296 5.64 -20.16 -14.55
C ALA A 296 4.18 -19.95 -14.09
N ARG A 297 3.69 -20.77 -13.15
CA ARG A 297 2.35 -20.56 -12.54
C ARG A 297 2.20 -19.20 -11.88
N LEU A 298 3.22 -18.69 -11.18
CA LEU A 298 3.16 -17.37 -10.54
C LEU A 298 3.20 -16.22 -11.53
N PHE A 299 4.02 -16.31 -12.58
CA PHE A 299 4.01 -15.38 -13.70
C PHE A 299 2.65 -15.38 -14.41
N MET A 300 2.06 -16.56 -14.65
CA MET A 300 0.73 -16.69 -15.23
C MET A 300 -0.36 -16.06 -14.37
N THR A 301 -0.37 -16.32 -13.06
CA THR A 301 -1.34 -15.72 -12.12
C THR A 301 -1.17 -14.19 -12.06
N THR A 302 0.07 -13.71 -11.98
CA THR A 302 0.42 -12.29 -12.03
C THR A 302 -0.09 -11.63 -13.32
N GLY A 303 0.15 -12.26 -14.47
CA GLY A 303 -0.34 -11.79 -15.77
C GLY A 303 -1.86 -11.73 -15.84
N LYS A 304 -2.57 -12.74 -15.31
CA LYS A 304 -4.04 -12.75 -15.24
C LYS A 304 -4.60 -11.62 -14.38
N LEU A 305 -3.97 -11.30 -13.25
CA LEU A 305 -4.39 -10.19 -12.39
C LEU A 305 -4.19 -8.83 -13.07
N TYR A 306 -3.09 -8.65 -13.81
CA TYR A 306 -2.89 -7.47 -14.65
C TYR A 306 -3.97 -7.32 -15.72
N VAL A 307 -4.31 -8.41 -16.43
CA VAL A 307 -5.38 -8.41 -17.43
C VAL A 307 -6.73 -8.11 -16.78
N LEU A 308 -7.02 -8.65 -15.59
CA LEU A 308 -8.24 -8.32 -14.83
C LEU A 308 -8.32 -6.82 -14.52
N GLY A 309 -7.22 -6.23 -14.06
CA GLY A 309 -7.11 -4.78 -13.84
C GLY A 309 -7.35 -3.97 -15.12
N ALA A 310 -6.72 -4.38 -16.22
CA ALA A 310 -6.88 -3.73 -17.52
C ALA A 310 -8.32 -3.76 -18.03
N VAL A 311 -8.99 -4.92 -17.94
CA VAL A 311 -10.40 -5.08 -18.31
C VAL A 311 -11.27 -4.15 -17.45
N GLY A 312 -11.01 -4.08 -16.15
CA GLY A 312 -11.69 -3.16 -15.24
C GLY A 312 -11.58 -1.69 -15.63
N PHE A 313 -10.35 -1.24 -15.85
CA PHE A 313 -10.09 0.14 -16.23
C PHE A 313 -10.67 0.45 -17.62
N GLY A 314 -10.63 -0.51 -18.55
CA GLY A 314 -11.26 -0.43 -19.86
C GLY A 314 -12.78 -0.28 -19.79
N LEU A 315 -13.45 -1.08 -18.94
CA LEU A 315 -14.89 -0.94 -18.70
C LEU A 315 -15.23 0.43 -18.09
N ILE A 316 -14.45 0.90 -17.12
CA ILE A 316 -14.63 2.24 -16.53
C ILE A 316 -14.42 3.33 -17.60
N TYR A 317 -13.42 3.19 -18.47
CA TYR A 317 -13.20 4.09 -19.61
C TYR A 317 -14.42 4.14 -20.55
N VAL A 318 -14.99 2.98 -20.90
CA VAL A 318 -16.20 2.90 -21.72
C VAL A 318 -17.37 3.61 -21.01
N LEU A 319 -17.57 3.37 -19.71
CA LEU A 319 -18.58 4.07 -18.91
C LEU A 319 -18.32 5.58 -18.81
N MET A 320 -17.07 6.04 -18.89
CA MET A 320 -16.72 7.47 -18.97
C MET A 320 -17.06 8.05 -20.33
N LYS A 321 -16.83 7.30 -21.42
CA LYS A 321 -17.13 7.73 -22.79
C LYS A 321 -18.62 7.96 -23.02
N PHE A 322 -19.49 7.15 -22.42
CA PHE A 322 -20.94 7.28 -22.56
C PHE A 322 -21.57 8.42 -21.74
N HIS A 323 -20.76 9.25 -21.04
CA HIS A 323 -21.21 10.41 -20.23
C HIS A 323 -22.26 10.10 -19.15
N ARG A 324 -22.62 8.84 -18.93
CA ARG A 324 -23.59 8.46 -17.90
C ARG A 324 -22.91 8.43 -16.53
N LYS A 325 -23.53 9.12 -15.58
CA LYS A 325 -23.07 9.22 -14.18
C LYS A 325 -23.38 7.94 -13.39
N PHE A 326 -22.99 6.78 -13.89
CA PHE A 326 -23.14 5.50 -13.17
C PHE A 326 -22.06 5.35 -12.09
N LEU A 327 -22.04 6.27 -11.14
CA LEU A 327 -21.06 6.29 -10.05
C LEU A 327 -21.07 4.97 -9.26
N TRP A 328 -22.25 4.42 -9.00
CA TRP A 328 -22.43 3.15 -8.30
C TRP A 328 -21.82 1.97 -9.07
N LEU A 329 -22.05 1.88 -10.38
CA LEU A 329 -21.47 0.81 -11.19
C LEU A 329 -19.94 0.90 -11.21
N ARG A 330 -19.39 2.11 -11.36
CA ARG A 330 -17.93 2.32 -11.27
C ARG A 330 -17.39 1.94 -9.89
N ALA A 331 -18.11 2.28 -8.82
CA ALA A 331 -17.74 1.90 -7.47
C ALA A 331 -17.71 0.38 -7.28
N ILE A 332 -18.75 -0.32 -7.72
CA ILE A 332 -18.82 -1.78 -7.67
C ILE A 332 -17.68 -2.41 -8.46
N LEU A 333 -17.41 -1.96 -9.69
CA LEU A 333 -16.32 -2.46 -10.52
C LEU A 333 -14.95 -2.24 -9.85
N VAL A 334 -14.68 -1.05 -9.33
CA VAL A 334 -13.42 -0.76 -8.64
C VAL A 334 -13.28 -1.63 -7.39
N CYS A 335 -14.33 -1.74 -6.58
CA CYS A 335 -14.31 -2.57 -5.36
C CYS A 335 -14.10 -4.06 -5.69
N LEU A 336 -14.75 -4.58 -6.73
CA LEU A 336 -14.63 -5.97 -7.14
C LEU A 336 -13.21 -6.27 -7.62
N ILE A 337 -12.66 -5.41 -8.47
CA ILE A 337 -11.37 -5.70 -9.11
C ILE A 337 -10.20 -5.52 -8.14
N LEU A 338 -10.19 -4.45 -7.34
CA LEU A 338 -9.19 -4.28 -6.27
C LEU A 338 -9.41 -5.28 -5.14
N GLY A 339 -10.66 -5.56 -4.78
CA GLY A 339 -11.00 -6.52 -3.74
C GLY A 339 -10.52 -7.92 -4.10
N CYS A 340 -10.78 -8.39 -5.33
CA CYS A 340 -10.27 -9.67 -5.81
C CYS A 340 -8.74 -9.72 -5.82
N ASP A 341 -8.07 -8.66 -6.30
CA ASP A 341 -6.61 -8.59 -6.34
C ASP A 341 -5.99 -8.66 -4.94
N VAL A 342 -6.47 -7.83 -4.00
CA VAL A 342 -6.06 -7.85 -2.59
C VAL A 342 -6.34 -9.22 -1.95
N PHE A 343 -7.55 -9.74 -2.14
CA PHE A 343 -7.98 -11.00 -1.52
C PHE A 343 -7.11 -12.18 -1.97
N LEU A 344 -6.94 -12.35 -3.29
CA LEU A 344 -6.19 -13.46 -3.86
C LEU A 344 -4.70 -13.35 -3.51
N CYS A 345 -4.12 -12.16 -3.64
CA CYS A 345 -2.71 -11.96 -3.35
C CYS A 345 -2.40 -12.08 -1.86
N ALA A 346 -3.18 -11.45 -0.98
CA ALA A 346 -2.95 -11.53 0.47
C ALA A 346 -3.08 -12.96 0.99
N SER A 347 -4.10 -13.70 0.53
CA SER A 347 -4.29 -15.11 0.91
C SER A 347 -3.08 -15.94 0.48
N TYR A 348 -2.63 -15.79 -0.77
CA TYR A 348 -1.43 -16.50 -1.27
C TYR A 348 -0.17 -16.18 -0.45
N ILE A 349 0.02 -14.92 -0.06
CA ILE A 349 1.19 -14.48 0.70
C ILE A 349 1.15 -15.04 2.12
N VAL A 350 -0.01 -14.95 2.78
CA VAL A 350 -0.20 -15.47 4.13
C VAL A 350 0.00 -16.99 4.17
N ASP A 351 -0.63 -17.73 3.25
CA ASP A 351 -0.48 -19.20 3.17
C ASP A 351 0.94 -19.66 2.85
N ARG A 352 1.78 -18.76 2.34
CA ARG A 352 3.20 -19.06 2.06
C ARG A 352 4.10 -18.79 3.26
N PHE A 353 3.74 -17.84 4.12
CA PHE A 353 4.62 -17.30 5.16
C PHE A 353 4.23 -17.69 6.58
N LEU A 354 2.97 -18.07 6.79
CA LEU A 354 2.41 -18.58 8.05
C LEU A 354 2.12 -20.06 7.89
#